data_AF-A0A6N8FI83-F1
#
_entry.id   AF-A0A6N8FI83-F1
#
_cell.length_a   1.000
_cell.length_b   1.000
_cell.length_c   1.000
_cell.angle_alpha   90.00
_cell.angle_beta   90.00
_cell.angle_gamma   90.00
#
_symmetry.space_group_name_H-M   'P 1'
#
loop_
_entity.id
_entity.type
_entity.pdbx_description
1 polymer ?
#
loop_
_entity_poly.entity_id
_entity_poly.type
_entity_poly.pdbx_seq_one_letter_code
_entity_poly.pdbx_strand_id
1 'polypeptide(L)'
;MFDVVEILAIASVIAPVTSGVVQAVKSATGVNKRYLPVMAMAVGIGLGAAAFFVDIGLGERVWAGGISGLASVGLFELSKKSKGDEK
;
A
#
# COMPACT_ATOMS: atom_id res chain seq x y z
N MET A 1 -2.99 20.63 -12.63
CA MET A 1 -2.71 19.44 -13.47
C MET A 1 -2.27 18.36 -12.51
N PHE A 2 -2.62 17.08 -12.71
CA PHE A 2 -2.18 16.03 -11.79
C PHE A 2 -0.67 15.81 -11.94
N ASP A 3 0.09 16.03 -10.87
CA ASP A 3 1.54 15.84 -10.87
C ASP A 3 1.89 14.38 -10.57
N VAL A 4 1.94 13.57 -11.64
CA VAL A 4 2.12 12.10 -11.56
C VAL A 4 3.40 11.72 -10.82
N VAL A 5 4.47 12.50 -10.95
CA VAL A 5 5.75 12.24 -10.27
C VAL A 5 5.58 12.31 -8.75
N GLU A 6 4.82 13.29 -8.25
CA GLU A 6 4.60 13.49 -6.83
C GLU A 6 3.71 12.39 -6.24
N ILE A 7 2.66 11.98 -6.98
CA ILE A 7 1.82 10.83 -6.65
C ILE A 7 2.68 9.57 -6.46
N LEU A 8 3.56 9.27 -7.43
CA LEU A 8 4.41 8.08 -7.39
C LEU A 8 5.49 8.16 -6.31
N ALA A 9 6.06 9.34 -6.07
CA ALA A 9 7.02 9.58 -4.99
C ALA A 9 6.38 9.26 -3.63
N ILE A 10 5.20 9.81 -3.37
CA ILE A 10 4.46 9.54 -2.13
C ILE A 10 4.09 8.06 -2.04
N ALA A 11 3.52 7.48 -3.10
CA ALA A 11 3.13 6.07 -3.13
C ALA A 11 4.28 5.13 -2.75
N SER A 12 5.49 5.43 -3.25
CA SER A 12 6.70 4.66 -2.96
C SER A 12 7.12 4.78 -1.49
N VAL A 13 7.01 5.97 -0.90
CA VAL A 13 7.31 6.22 0.51
C VAL A 13 6.31 5.52 1.43
N ILE A 14 5.02 5.52 1.10
CA ILE A 14 3.99 4.91 1.94
C ILE A 14 3.82 3.40 1.72
N ALA A 15 4.30 2.82 0.61
CA ALA A 15 4.18 1.37 0.31
C ALA A 15 4.70 0.42 1.41
N PRO A 16 5.86 0.66 2.05
CA PRO A 16 6.32 -0.16 3.17
C PRO A 16 5.37 -0.08 4.38
N VAL A 17 4.87 1.12 4.69
CA VAL A 17 3.90 1.35 5.77
C VAL A 17 2.61 0.59 5.48
N THR A 18 2.07 0.74 4.27
CA THR A 18 0.88 0.02 3.82
C THR A 18 1.08 -1.50 3.90
N SER A 19 2.25 -2.02 3.51
CA SER A 19 2.55 -3.45 3.61
C SER A 19 2.51 -3.95 5.05
N GLY A 20 3.09 -3.21 5.99
CA GLY A 20 3.05 -3.54 7.42
C GLY A 20 1.63 -3.54 7.97
N VAL A 21 0.83 -2.51 7.66
CA VAL A 21 -0.56 -2.40 8.12
C VAL A 21 -1.42 -3.54 7.57
N VAL A 22 -1.31 -3.83 6.27
CA VAL A 22 -2.03 -4.92 5.60
C VAL A 22 -1.70 -6.27 6.23
N GLN A 23 -0.43 -6.51 6.55
CA GLN A 23 -0.01 -7.74 7.22
C GLN A 23 -0.53 -7.83 8.66
N ALA A 24 -0.52 -6.72 9.41
CA ALA A 24 -1.07 -6.67 10.76
C ALA A 24 -2.58 -6.99 10.76
N VAL A 25 -3.34 -6.35 9.86
CA VAL A 25 -4.79 -6.59 9.72
C VAL A 25 -5.05 -8.04 9.32
N LYS A 26 -4.31 -8.56 8.34
CA LYS A 26 -4.41 -9.97 7.93
C LYS A 26 -4.16 -10.92 9.10
N SER A 27 -3.12 -10.66 9.90
CA SER A 27 -2.76 -11.50 11.03
C SER A 27 -3.81 -11.45 12.15
N ALA A 28 -4.48 -10.31 12.34
CA ALA A 28 -5.51 -10.15 13.36
C ALA A 28 -6.85 -10.78 12.96
N THR A 29 -7.19 -10.75 11.67
CA THR A 29 -8.53 -11.13 11.17
C THR A 29 -8.59 -12.52 10.53
N GLY A 30 -7.44 -13.11 10.18
CA GLY A 30 -7.40 -14.42 9.50
C GLY A 30 -7.94 -14.38 8.07
N VAL A 31 -8.03 -13.20 7.44
CA VAL A 31 -8.60 -13.02 6.10
C VAL A 31 -7.87 -13.88 5.05
N ASN A 32 -8.66 -14.50 4.16
CA ASN A 32 -8.14 -15.32 3.06
C ASN A 32 -7.25 -14.47 2.13
N LYS A 33 -6.14 -15.06 1.68
CA LYS A 33 -5.15 -14.41 0.80
C LYS A 33 -5.75 -13.82 -0.48
N ARG A 34 -6.86 -14.38 -0.98
CA ARG A 34 -7.58 -13.87 -2.16
C ARG A 34 -8.03 -12.40 -2.01
N TYR A 35 -8.30 -11.96 -0.79
CA TYR A 35 -8.79 -10.60 -0.51
C TYR A 35 -7.66 -9.62 -0.15
N LEU A 36 -6.40 -10.07 -0.13
CA LEU A 36 -5.27 -9.19 0.18
C LEU A 36 -5.16 -7.98 -0.75
N PRO A 37 -5.32 -8.10 -2.09
CA PRO A 37 -5.24 -6.94 -2.97
C PRO A 37 -6.30 -5.88 -2.67
N VAL A 38 -7.54 -6.31 -2.44
CA VAL A 38 -8.66 -5.42 -2.15
C VAL A 38 -8.48 -4.74 -0.80
N MET A 39 -8.08 -5.52 0.22
CA MET A 39 -7.80 -4.98 1.55
C MET A 39 -6.63 -4.00 1.52
N ALA A 40 -5.56 -4.32 0.78
CA ALA A 40 -4.40 -3.46 0.64
C ALA A 40 -4.72 -2.15 -0.08
N MET A 41 -5.54 -2.21 -1.12
CA MET A 41 -6.05 -1.02 -1.78
C MET A 41 -6.89 -0.15 -0.84
N ALA A 42 -7.80 -0.76 -0.06
CA ALA A 42 -8.62 -0.02 0.91
C ALA A 42 -7.77 0.65 2.01
N VAL A 43 -6.80 -0.09 2.55
CA VAL A 43 -5.85 0.44 3.54
C VAL A 43 -5.01 1.56 2.94
N GLY A 44 -4.46 1.36 1.74
CA GLY A 44 -3.66 2.35 1.04
C GLY A 44 -4.43 3.64 0.77
N ILE A 45 -5.66 3.54 0.26
CA ILE A 45 -6.56 4.69 0.08
C ILE A 45 -6.83 5.40 1.40
N GLY A 46 -7.10 4.65 2.48
CA GLY A 46 -7.33 5.22 3.81
C GLY A 46 -6.11 5.98 4.33
N LEU A 47 -4.90 5.42 4.17
CA LEU A 47 -3.65 6.06 4.56
C LEU A 47 -3.36 7.30 3.72
N GLY A 48 -3.57 7.24 2.41
CA GLY A 48 -3.43 8.38 1.50
C GLY A 48 -4.40 9.51 1.85
N ALA A 49 -5.69 9.19 2.03
CA ALA A 49 -6.69 10.18 2.42
C ALA A 49 -6.40 10.82 3.79
N ALA A 50 -5.85 10.05 4.75
CA ALA A 50 -5.46 10.53 6.06
C ALA A 50 -4.16 11.36 6.07
N ALA A 51 -3.42 11.43 4.95
CA ALA A 51 -2.17 12.17 4.83
C ALA A 51 -2.38 13.68 4.69
N PHE A 52 -3.11 14.30 5.63
CA PHE A 52 -3.43 15.72 5.63
C PHE A 52 -2.21 16.64 5.68
N PHE A 53 -1.09 16.12 6.19
CA PHE A 53 0.18 16.80 6.34
C PHE A 53 1.00 16.93 5.05
N VAL A 54 0.60 16.30 3.94
CA VAL A 54 1.31 16.39 2.65
C VAL A 54 0.64 17.42 1.77
N ASP A 55 1.31 18.48 1.34
CA ASP A 55 0.71 19.61 0.61
C ASP A 55 0.40 19.32 -0.88
N ILE A 56 -0.38 18.26 -1.12
CA ILE A 56 -0.91 17.87 -2.43
C ILE A 56 -2.43 17.72 -2.39
N GLY A 57 -3.07 17.71 -3.56
CA GLY A 57 -4.52 17.60 -3.68
C GLY A 57 -5.05 16.27 -3.12
N LEU A 58 -6.25 16.29 -2.54
CA LEU A 58 -6.88 15.09 -1.98
C LEU A 58 -6.98 13.94 -3.01
N GLY A 59 -7.28 14.26 -4.27
CA GLY A 59 -7.32 13.28 -5.35
C GLY A 59 -5.96 12.60 -5.56
N GLU A 60 -4.87 13.36 -5.56
CA GLU A 60 -3.50 12.87 -5.70
C GLU A 60 -3.10 11.99 -4.51
N ARG A 61 -3.51 12.36 -3.30
CA ARG A 61 -3.26 11.57 -2.09
C ARG A 61 -3.97 10.23 -2.13
N VAL A 62 -5.23 10.22 -2.55
CA VAL A 62 -6.03 8.98 -2.69
C VAL A 62 -5.42 8.07 -3.76
N TRP A 63 -4.99 8.64 -4.88
CA TRP A 63 -4.29 7.90 -5.93
C TRP A 63 -2.95 7.32 -5.46
N ALA A 64 -2.14 8.12 -4.77
CA ALA A 64 -0.88 7.68 -4.18
C ALA A 64 -1.11 6.54 -3.18
N GLY A 65 -2.15 6.68 -2.35
CA GLY A 65 -2.65 5.66 -1.44
C GLY A 65 -3.04 4.36 -2.14
N GLY A 66 -3.86 4.43 -3.17
CA GLY A 66 -4.28 3.25 -3.93
C GLY A 66 -3.12 2.51 -4.59
N ILE A 67 -2.20 3.25 -5.21
CA ILE A 67 -1.00 2.69 -5.85
C ILE A 67 -0.10 2.01 -4.80
N SER A 68 0.13 2.68 -3.68
CA SER A 68 0.85 2.13 -2.53
C SER A 68 0.22 0.84 -2.01
N GLY A 69 -1.12 0.81 -1.89
CA GLY A 69 -1.90 -0.36 -1.51
C GLY A 69 -1.60 -1.57 -2.39
N LEU A 70 -1.72 -1.41 -3.70
CA LEU A 70 -1.44 -2.50 -4.64
C LEU A 70 0.05 -2.88 -4.66
N ALA A 71 0.96 -1.89 -4.61
CA ALA A 71 2.41 -2.11 -4.55
C ALA A 71 2.82 -2.89 -3.29
N SER A 72 2.13 -2.66 -2.17
CA SER A 72 2.43 -3.33 -0.90
C SER A 72 2.25 -4.85 -0.94
N VAL A 73 1.31 -5.33 -1.76
CA VAL A 73 1.07 -6.77 -1.96
C VAL A 73 2.21 -7.38 -2.77
N GLY A 74 2.59 -6.74 -3.88
CA GLY A 74 3.74 -7.16 -4.68
C GLY A 74 5.04 -7.18 -3.86
N LEU A 75 5.26 -6.14 -3.04
CA LEU A 75 6.41 -6.03 -2.14
C LEU A 75 6.44 -7.16 -1.09
N PHE A 76 5.28 -7.50 -0.52
CA PHE A 76 5.15 -8.59 0.43
C PHE A 76 5.44 -9.96 -0.21
N GLU A 77 4.91 -10.20 -1.41
CA GLU A 77 5.14 -11.44 -2.14
C GLU A 77 6.62 -11.61 -2.51
N LEU A 78 7.27 -10.53 -2.95
CA LEU A 78 8.71 -10.53 -3.24
C LEU A 78 9.55 -10.83 -1.99
N SER A 79 9.21 -10.21 -0.86
CA SER A 79 9.87 -10.48 0.44
C SER A 79 9.68 -11.94 0.87
N LYS A 80 8.50 -12.51 0.66
CA LYS A 80 8.23 -13.92 0.98
C LYS A 80 9.02 -14.87 0.08
N LYS A 81 9.12 -14.58 -1.23
CA LYS A 81 9.91 -15.38 -2.17
C LYS A 81 11.40 -15.39 -1.79
N SER A 82 11.93 -14.25 -1.36
CA SER A 82 13.31 -14.15 -0.85
C SER A 82 13.60 -15.01 0.38
N LYS A 83 12.59 -15.38 1.18
CA LYS A 83 12.74 -16.30 2.33
C LYS A 83 12.46 -17.77 1.98
N GLY A 84 12.04 -18.07 0.75
CA GLY A 84 11.40 -19.33 0.39
C GLY A 84 12.06 -20.17 -0.72
N ASP A 85 13.05 -19.64 -1.42
CA ASP A 85 13.80 -20.37 -2.48
C ASP A 85 15.20 -20.81 -2.01
N GLU A 86 15.39 -21.00 -0.69
CA GLU A 86 16.49 -21.80 -0.15
C GLU A 86 15.96 -23.24 0.06
N LYS A 87 15.87 -23.98 -1.05
CA LYS A 87 15.75 -25.44 -1.05
C LYS A 87 16.65 -26.02 -2.14
#